data_AF-A0A930B251-F1
#
_entry.id   AF-A0A930B251-F1
#
_cell.length_a   1.000
_cell.length_b   1.000
_cell.length_c   1.000
_cell.angle_alpha   90.00
_cell.angle_beta   90.00
_cell.angle_gamma   90.00
#
_symmetry.space_group_name_H-M   'P 1'
#
loop_
_entity.id
_entity.type
_entity.pdbx_description
1 polymer ?
#
loop_
_entity_poly.entity_id
_entity_poly.type
_entity_poly.pdbx_seq_one_letter_code
_entity_poly.pdbx_strand_id
1 'polypeptide(L)'
;MNTIKFVEEVRLKEAFWDKYKYRSNILASQFESVARHGGVDLLTAELVENKTTKETAIQFVSFEFKLDDIKKAIAQAEENSRFCHKSFIVIPLEKEKVINDRYKDYLKKAKYIGVMGVATDGRWTILHKPWTHKDEELAYNQVLLKMLVNSSKSVI
;
A
#
# COMPACT_ATOMS: atom_id res chain seq x y z
N MET A 1 0.75 30.19 -4.21
CA MET A 1 1.90 29.26 -4.29
C MET A 1 1.63 28.29 -5.41
N ASN A 2 2.49 28.20 -6.43
CA ASN A 2 2.40 27.12 -7.42
C ASN A 2 2.70 25.83 -6.68
N THR A 3 1.66 25.07 -6.33
CA THR A 3 1.81 23.72 -5.79
C THR A 3 2.46 22.91 -6.90
N ILE A 4 3.75 22.58 -6.75
CA ILE A 4 4.40 21.59 -7.61
C ILE A 4 3.52 20.34 -7.50
N LYS A 5 3.03 19.83 -8.63
CA LYS A 5 2.21 18.62 -8.69
C LYS A 5 3.04 17.49 -9.25
N PHE A 6 2.71 16.27 -8.86
CA PHE A 6 3.21 15.12 -9.58
C PHE A 6 2.65 15.14 -11.01
N VAL A 7 3.55 15.10 -12.00
CA VAL A 7 3.18 15.08 -13.42
C VAL A 7 3.09 13.65 -13.94
N GLU A 8 3.82 12.72 -13.32
CA GLU A 8 3.89 11.31 -13.72
C GLU A 8 3.74 10.40 -12.49
N GLU A 9 3.08 9.25 -12.67
CA GLU A 9 2.91 8.24 -11.60
C GLU A 9 4.25 7.72 -11.06
N VAL A 10 5.27 7.64 -11.92
CA VAL A 10 6.62 7.23 -11.51
C VAL A 10 7.20 8.19 -10.46
N ARG A 11 6.95 9.50 -10.56
CA ARG A 11 7.43 10.48 -9.57
C ARG A 11 6.74 10.34 -8.23
N LEU A 12 5.44 10.04 -8.23
CA LEU A 12 4.68 9.75 -7.02
C LEU A 12 5.24 8.50 -6.32
N LYS A 13 5.47 7.44 -7.09
CA LYS A 13 6.05 6.17 -6.64
C LYS A 13 7.44 6.36 -6.04
N GLU A 14 8.32 7.08 -6.73
CA GLU A 14 9.68 7.41 -6.27
C GLU A 14 9.64 8.21 -4.97
N ALA A 15 8.85 9.29 -4.92
CA ALA A 15 8.76 10.16 -3.75
C ALA A 15 8.22 9.41 -2.52
N PHE A 16 7.19 8.58 -2.71
CA PHE A 16 6.67 7.71 -1.66
C PHE A 16 7.73 6.73 -1.17
N TRP A 17 8.33 5.97 -2.09
CA TRP A 17 9.25 4.91 -1.73
C TRP A 17 10.53 5.43 -1.07
N ASP A 18 11.02 6.60 -1.49
CA ASP A 18 12.21 7.20 -0.89
C ASP A 18 12.05 7.46 0.61
N LYS A 19 10.83 7.67 1.10
CA LYS A 19 10.56 7.79 2.55
C LYS A 19 10.08 6.49 3.18
N TYR A 20 9.20 5.76 2.50
CA TYR A 20 8.54 4.58 3.06
C TYR A 20 9.51 3.41 3.30
N LYS A 21 10.48 3.19 2.41
CA LYS A 21 11.41 2.04 2.44
C LYS A 21 12.26 1.94 3.70
N TYR A 22 12.44 3.04 4.42
CA TYR A 22 13.27 3.11 5.63
C TYR A 22 12.54 2.66 6.90
N ARG A 23 11.25 2.31 6.82
CA ARG A 23 10.54 1.72 7.96
C ARG A 23 11.22 0.40 8.34
N SER A 24 11.66 0.33 9.60
CA SER A 24 12.40 -0.81 10.15
C SER A 24 11.64 -2.13 10.09
N ASN A 25 10.31 -2.04 10.02
CA ASN A 25 9.43 -3.20 10.02
C ASN A 25 9.21 -3.81 8.62
N ILE A 26 9.76 -3.23 7.56
CA ILE A 26 9.69 -3.82 6.20
C ILE A 26 10.74 -4.93 6.08
N LEU A 27 10.26 -6.16 5.96
CA LEU A 27 11.06 -7.37 5.77
C LEU A 27 11.47 -7.53 4.30
N ALA A 28 10.50 -7.36 3.40
CA ALA A 28 10.68 -7.53 1.97
C ALA A 28 9.81 -6.56 1.18
N SER A 29 10.20 -6.27 -0.05
CA SER A 29 9.40 -5.46 -0.97
C SER A 29 9.64 -5.88 -2.42
N GLN A 30 8.61 -5.80 -3.25
CA GLN A 30 8.69 -6.06 -4.68
C GLN A 30 7.85 -5.03 -5.45
N PHE A 31 8.47 -4.34 -6.39
CA PHE A 31 7.76 -3.54 -7.38
C PHE A 31 7.30 -4.41 -8.55
N GLU A 32 6.18 -4.03 -9.19
CA GLU A 32 5.60 -4.75 -10.34
C GLU A 32 5.38 -6.24 -10.02
N SER A 33 4.86 -6.52 -8.82
CA SER A 33 4.71 -7.89 -8.33
C SER A 33 3.65 -8.63 -9.13
N VAL A 34 4.01 -9.80 -9.66
CA VAL A 34 3.10 -10.69 -10.38
C VAL A 34 2.26 -11.58 -9.45
N ALA A 35 2.05 -11.15 -8.20
CA ALA A 35 1.25 -11.88 -7.21
C ALA A 35 -0.21 -12.08 -7.64
N ARG A 36 -0.71 -11.28 -8.60
CA ARG A 36 -1.97 -11.53 -9.30
C ARG A 36 -1.89 -11.20 -10.79
N HIS A 37 -2.88 -11.66 -11.54
CA HIS A 37 -3.09 -11.22 -12.92
C HIS A 37 -3.29 -9.69 -12.96
N GLY A 38 -2.57 -9.01 -13.85
CA GLY A 38 -2.54 -7.55 -13.93
C GLY A 38 -1.58 -6.84 -12.97
N GLY A 39 -0.81 -7.57 -12.16
CA GLY A 39 0.29 -7.02 -11.35
C GLY A 39 -0.12 -6.13 -10.18
N VAL A 40 0.83 -5.91 -9.26
CA VAL A 40 0.73 -4.96 -8.14
C VAL A 40 1.88 -3.96 -8.26
N ASP A 41 1.59 -2.66 -8.23
CA ASP A 41 2.64 -1.65 -8.41
C ASP A 41 3.75 -1.80 -7.36
N LEU A 42 3.38 -1.94 -6.08
CA LEU A 42 4.30 -2.26 -4.99
C LEU A 42 3.62 -3.19 -3.98
N LEU A 43 4.36 -4.21 -3.56
CA LEU A 43 4.00 -5.11 -2.49
C LEU A 43 5.10 -5.10 -1.42
N THR A 44 4.73 -5.02 -0.15
CA THR A 44 5.65 -5.19 0.98
C THR A 44 5.21 -6.34 1.87
N ALA A 45 6.17 -6.98 2.52
CA ALA A 45 5.94 -7.79 3.70
C ALA A 45 6.48 -7.06 4.92
N GLU A 46 5.64 -6.92 5.93
CA GLU A 46 5.92 -6.11 7.11
C GLU A 46 5.74 -6.91 8.38
N LEU A 47 6.71 -6.80 9.30
CA LEU A 47 6.53 -7.27 10.67
C LEU A 47 5.64 -6.27 11.42
N VAL A 48 4.54 -6.74 12.00
CA VAL A 48 3.60 -5.89 12.73
C VAL A 48 3.45 -6.43 14.14
N GLU A 49 3.73 -5.60 15.13
CA GLU A 49 3.49 -5.91 16.54
C GLU A 49 2.06 -5.53 16.92
N ASN A 50 1.35 -6.48 17.52
CA ASN A 50 0.12 -6.20 18.24
C ASN A 50 0.45 -5.41 19.50
N LYS A 51 -0.05 -4.17 19.60
CA LYS A 51 0.25 -3.28 20.74
C LYS A 51 -0.18 -3.85 22.10
N THR A 52 -1.20 -4.71 22.11
CA THR A 52 -1.77 -5.30 23.32
C THR A 52 -1.10 -6.63 23.68
N THR A 53 -1.03 -7.58 22.73
CA THR A 53 -0.49 -8.91 23.01
C THR A 53 1.03 -9.01 22.87
N LYS A 54 1.66 -8.02 22.23
CA LYS A 54 3.09 -8.02 21.86
C LYS A 54 3.51 -9.11 20.88
N GLU A 55 2.55 -9.89 20.40
CA GLU A 55 2.77 -10.84 19.33
C GLU A 55 3.09 -10.10 18.03
N THR A 56 3.99 -10.68 17.25
CA THR A 56 4.35 -10.17 15.94
C THR A 56 3.77 -11.06 14.85
N ALA A 57 3.32 -10.45 13.76
CA ALA A 57 2.80 -11.14 12.59
C ALA A 57 3.38 -10.52 11.32
N ILE A 58 3.57 -11.34 10.28
CA ILE A 58 3.94 -10.86 8.96
C ILE A 58 2.68 -10.43 8.24
N GLN A 59 2.60 -9.17 7.84
CA GLN A 59 1.50 -8.62 7.06
C GLN A 59 1.98 -8.20 5.68
N PHE A 60 1.30 -8.69 4.65
CA PHE A 60 1.44 -8.23 3.28
C PHE A 60 0.64 -6.95 3.05
N VAL A 61 1.29 -5.92 2.50
CA VAL A 61 0.66 -4.64 2.18
C VAL A 61 0.89 -4.32 0.71
N SER A 62 -0.19 -4.05 -0.01
CA SER A 62 -0.12 -3.61 -1.41
C SER A 62 -0.34 -2.12 -1.54
N PHE A 63 0.27 -1.52 -2.55
CA PHE A 63 0.14 -0.12 -2.91
C PHE A 63 -0.13 -0.01 -4.40
N GLU A 64 -1.20 0.68 -4.75
CA GLU A 64 -1.56 1.05 -6.12
C GLU A 64 -1.42 2.56 -6.28
N PHE A 65 -0.56 3.02 -7.18
CA PHE A 65 -0.26 4.44 -7.37
C PHE A 65 -1.11 4.98 -8.50
N LYS A 66 -1.90 6.03 -8.24
CA LYS A 66 -2.64 6.72 -9.31
C LYS A 66 -2.58 8.23 -9.11
N LEU A 67 -2.35 8.95 -10.21
CA LEU A 67 -2.53 10.41 -10.19
C LEU A 67 -4.01 10.73 -10.17
N ASP A 68 -4.76 10.39 -11.22
CA ASP A 68 -6.13 10.88 -11.46
C ASP A 68 -7.22 9.82 -11.37
N ASP A 69 -6.95 8.58 -11.79
CA ASP A 69 -7.97 7.54 -11.90
C ASP A 69 -8.17 6.78 -10.58
N ILE A 70 -8.78 7.47 -9.61
CA ILE A 70 -9.06 6.93 -8.27
C ILE A 70 -10.00 5.71 -8.34
N LYS A 71 -10.95 5.68 -9.28
CA LYS A 71 -11.87 4.55 -9.43
C LYS A 71 -11.12 3.29 -9.83
N LYS A 72 -10.23 3.40 -10.81
CA LYS A 72 -9.36 2.29 -11.21
C LYS A 72 -8.42 1.88 -10.08
N ALA A 73 -7.85 2.84 -9.36
CA ALA A 73 -7.02 2.57 -8.17
C ALA A 73 -7.76 1.69 -7.16
N ILE A 74 -9.01 2.06 -6.84
CA ILE A 74 -9.86 1.34 -5.89
C ILE A 74 -10.14 -0.07 -6.40
N ALA A 75 -10.54 -0.24 -7.67
CA ALA A 75 -10.82 -1.56 -8.23
C ALA A 75 -9.57 -2.46 -8.23
N GLN A 76 -8.39 -1.92 -8.56
CA GLN A 76 -7.13 -2.67 -8.48
C GLN A 76 -6.77 -3.00 -7.02
N ALA A 77 -7.03 -2.09 -6.08
CA ALA A 77 -6.83 -2.30 -4.66
C ALA A 77 -7.77 -3.38 -4.07
N GLU A 78 -9.00 -3.49 -4.58
CA GLU A 78 -9.94 -4.58 -4.24
C GLU A 78 -9.39 -5.94 -4.67
N GLU A 79 -8.90 -6.05 -5.90
CA GLU A 79 -8.26 -7.29 -6.38
C GLU A 79 -6.98 -7.62 -5.59
N ASN A 80 -6.18 -6.59 -5.24
CA ASN A 80 -5.00 -6.76 -4.41
C ASN A 80 -5.34 -7.28 -2.99
N SER A 81 -6.49 -6.88 -2.46
CA SER A 81 -6.92 -7.22 -1.11
C SER A 81 -7.13 -8.72 -0.88
N ARG A 82 -7.21 -9.53 -1.95
CA ARG A 82 -7.41 -10.99 -1.86
C ARG A 82 -6.19 -11.75 -1.34
N PHE A 83 -5.00 -11.15 -1.41
CA PHE A 83 -3.73 -11.77 -1.01
C PHE A 83 -2.88 -10.86 -0.12
N CYS A 84 -3.44 -9.71 0.30
CA CYS A 84 -2.79 -8.75 1.16
C CYS A 84 -3.64 -8.49 2.40
N HIS A 85 -2.97 -8.29 3.54
CA HIS A 85 -3.63 -7.94 4.79
C HIS A 85 -4.26 -6.55 4.73
N LYS A 86 -3.60 -5.64 4.00
CA LYS A 86 -4.04 -4.27 3.74
C LYS A 86 -3.73 -3.93 2.29
N SER A 87 -4.61 -3.15 1.67
CA SER A 87 -4.41 -2.60 0.34
C SER A 87 -4.50 -1.08 0.43
N PHE A 88 -3.56 -0.34 -0.14
CA PHE A 88 -3.58 1.11 -0.18
C PHE A 88 -3.64 1.60 -1.62
N ILE A 89 -4.49 2.59 -1.87
CA ILE A 89 -4.27 3.49 -2.99
C ILE A 89 -3.38 4.63 -2.52
N VAL A 90 -2.40 4.98 -3.34
CA VAL A 90 -1.44 6.05 -3.08
C VAL A 90 -1.67 7.15 -4.11
N ILE A 91 -1.97 8.35 -3.62
CA ILE A 91 -2.35 9.50 -4.44
C ILE A 91 -1.55 10.75 -4.01
N PRO A 92 -1.47 11.78 -4.86
CA PRO A 92 -0.97 13.09 -4.45
C PRO A 92 -1.79 13.67 -3.29
N LEU A 93 -1.13 14.21 -2.27
CA LEU A 93 -1.77 14.72 -1.05
C LEU A 93 -2.78 15.84 -1.35
N GLU A 94 -2.55 16.64 -2.41
CA GLU A 94 -3.50 17.68 -2.82
C GLU A 94 -4.89 17.14 -3.22
N LYS A 95 -5.04 15.82 -3.40
CA LYS A 95 -6.31 15.15 -3.72
C LYS A 95 -7.08 14.68 -2.50
N GLU A 96 -6.62 14.94 -1.29
CA GLU A 96 -7.32 14.60 -0.05
C GLU A 96 -8.79 15.05 -0.07
N LYS A 97 -9.06 16.26 -0.54
CA LYS A 97 -10.43 16.77 -0.65
C LYS A 97 -11.32 15.92 -1.55
N VAL A 98 -10.79 15.42 -2.67
CA VAL A 98 -11.54 14.55 -3.59
C VAL A 98 -11.90 13.22 -2.90
N ILE A 99 -10.99 12.67 -2.11
CA ILE A 99 -11.23 11.44 -1.35
C ILE A 99 -12.34 11.66 -0.33
N ASN A 100 -12.26 12.73 0.45
CA ASN A 100 -13.23 13.04 1.48
C ASN A 100 -14.62 13.37 0.93
N ASP A 101 -14.69 14.12 -0.18
CA ASP A 101 -15.95 14.61 -0.74
C ASP A 101 -16.65 13.57 -1.61
N ARG A 102 -15.91 12.71 -2.33
CA ARG A 102 -16.49 11.79 -3.33
C ARG A 102 -16.41 10.31 -2.98
N TYR A 103 -15.37 9.88 -2.28
CA TYR A 103 -15.06 8.45 -2.10
C TYR A 103 -15.20 7.97 -0.65
N LYS A 104 -15.39 8.87 0.31
CA LYS A 104 -15.45 8.55 1.74
C LYS A 104 -16.45 7.44 2.08
N ASP A 105 -17.67 7.51 1.56
CA ASP A 105 -18.69 6.50 1.86
C ASP A 105 -18.46 5.17 1.16
N TYR A 106 -17.80 5.18 0.00
CA TYR A 106 -17.33 3.97 -0.66
C TYR A 106 -16.24 3.29 0.18
N LEU A 107 -15.21 4.05 0.57
CA LEU A 107 -14.06 3.54 1.32
C LEU A 107 -14.48 2.97 2.69
N LYS A 108 -15.48 3.55 3.35
CA LYS A 108 -16.07 2.96 4.56
C LYS A 108 -16.62 1.54 4.35
N LYS A 109 -17.16 1.24 3.16
CA LYS A 109 -17.67 -0.09 2.80
C LYS A 109 -16.53 -1.01 2.36
N ALA A 110 -15.54 -0.48 1.66
CA ALA A 110 -14.33 -1.19 1.25
C ALA A 110 -13.32 -1.31 2.40
N LYS A 111 -13.69 -2.08 3.44
CA LYS A 111 -13.03 -2.13 4.76
C LYS A 111 -11.50 -2.25 4.70
N TYR A 112 -10.97 -3.03 3.78
CA TYR A 112 -9.54 -3.38 3.72
C TYR A 112 -8.71 -2.47 2.81
N ILE A 113 -9.34 -1.44 2.24
CA ILE A 113 -8.70 -0.46 1.35
C ILE A 113 -8.45 0.83 2.12
N GLY A 114 -7.19 1.21 2.16
CA GLY A 114 -6.72 2.47 2.71
C GLY A 114 -6.38 3.47 1.62
N VAL A 115 -6.22 4.72 2.03
CA VAL A 115 -5.74 5.79 1.16
C VAL A 115 -4.55 6.45 1.82
N MET A 116 -3.45 6.59 1.09
CA MET A 116 -2.29 7.38 1.49
C MET A 116 -2.14 8.58 0.56
N GLY A 117 -1.96 9.75 1.16
CA GLY A 117 -1.63 10.98 0.46
C GLY A 117 -0.13 11.25 0.56
N VAL A 118 0.51 11.60 -0.56
CA VAL A 118 1.95 11.86 -0.64
C VAL A 118 2.19 13.28 -1.11
N ALA A 119 2.97 14.06 -0.35
CA ALA A 119 3.43 15.38 -0.75
C ALA A 119 4.63 15.26 -1.70
N THR A 120 4.93 16.31 -2.46
CA THR A 120 6.04 16.32 -3.44
C THR A 120 7.42 16.11 -2.83
N ASP A 121 7.59 16.35 -1.53
CA ASP A 121 8.81 16.08 -0.77
C ASP A 121 8.91 14.62 -0.26
N GLY A 122 7.95 13.76 -0.63
CA GLY A 122 7.86 12.36 -0.25
C GLY A 122 7.23 12.11 1.12
N ARG A 123 6.90 13.15 1.90
CA ARG A 123 6.14 12.96 3.14
C ARG A 123 4.78 12.36 2.81
N TRP A 124 4.39 11.34 3.57
CA TRP A 124 3.13 10.65 3.36
C TRP A 124 2.29 10.67 4.63
N THR A 125 0.97 10.59 4.46
CA THR A 125 0.00 10.44 5.55
C THR A 125 -1.10 9.47 5.14
N ILE A 126 -1.72 8.82 6.13
CA ILE A 126 -2.89 7.97 5.92
C ILE A 126 -4.13 8.85 5.96
N LEU A 127 -4.80 9.00 4.82
CA LEU A 127 -6.04 9.77 4.66
C LEU A 127 -7.27 8.92 5.03
N HIS A 128 -7.20 7.62 4.75
CA HIS A 128 -8.21 6.64 5.14
C HIS A 128 -7.52 5.36 5.61
N LYS A 129 -7.82 4.92 6.83
CA LYS A 129 -7.17 3.76 7.44
C LYS A 129 -7.94 2.47 7.09
N PRO A 130 -7.28 1.45 6.51
CA PRO A 130 -7.91 0.16 6.28
C PRO A 130 -7.99 -0.67 7.56
N TRP A 131 -8.92 -1.61 7.55
CA TRP A 131 -8.95 -2.78 8.41
C TRP A 131 -7.88 -3.77 7.96
N THR A 132 -7.58 -4.75 8.80
CA THR A 132 -6.61 -5.80 8.47
C THR A 132 -7.38 -7.10 8.24
N HIS A 133 -7.16 -7.77 7.11
CA HIS A 133 -7.61 -9.15 6.93
C HIS A 133 -6.91 -10.07 7.93
N LYS A 134 -7.59 -11.12 8.33
CA LYS A 134 -6.98 -12.26 9.01
C LYS A 134 -6.26 -13.15 8.01
N ASP A 135 -5.29 -13.90 8.48
CA ASP A 135 -4.47 -14.80 7.67
C ASP A 135 -5.33 -15.84 6.91
N GLU A 136 -6.40 -16.34 7.54
CA GLU A 136 -7.34 -17.31 6.95
C GLU A 136 -8.19 -16.75 5.79
N GLU A 137 -8.25 -15.42 5.64
CA GLU A 137 -9.00 -14.75 4.56
C GLU A 137 -8.14 -14.58 3.28
N LEU A 138 -6.83 -14.84 3.36
CA LEU A 138 -5.88 -14.52 2.29
C LEU A 138 -5.53 -15.73 1.41
N ALA A 139 -5.46 -15.48 0.10
CA ALA A 139 -4.93 -16.42 -0.86
C ALA A 139 -3.40 -16.29 -0.97
N TYR A 140 -2.66 -17.19 -0.33
CA TYR A 140 -1.21 -17.23 -0.44
C TYR A 140 -0.75 -17.91 -1.74
N ASN A 141 0.33 -17.38 -2.33
CA ASN A 141 0.92 -17.94 -3.54
C ASN A 141 2.45 -17.91 -3.51
N GLN A 142 3.05 -18.56 -4.49
CA GLN A 142 4.51 -18.72 -4.59
C GLN A 142 5.26 -17.39 -4.73
N VAL A 143 4.63 -16.33 -5.26
CA VAL A 143 5.26 -15.01 -5.38
C VAL A 143 5.46 -14.41 -3.99
N LEU A 144 4.45 -14.49 -3.13
CA LEU A 144 4.53 -14.01 -1.74
C LEU A 144 5.61 -14.74 -0.94
N LEU A 145 5.64 -16.07 -1.05
CA LEU A 145 6.63 -16.91 -0.36
C LEU A 145 8.05 -16.61 -0.85
N LYS A 146 8.25 -16.51 -2.17
CA LYS A 146 9.56 -16.16 -2.74
C LYS A 146 10.01 -14.76 -2.32
N MET A 147 9.09 -13.80 -2.23
CA MET A 147 9.41 -12.45 -1.77
C MET A 147 10.00 -12.47 -0.35
N LEU A 148 9.47 -13.31 0.55
CA LEU A 148 9.97 -13.47 1.92
C LEU A 148 11.27 -14.28 2.00
N VAL A 149 11.42 -15.34 1.21
CA VAL A 149 12.62 -16.20 1.28
C VAL A 149 13.82 -15.53 0.61
N ASN A 150 13.58 -14.79 -0.48
CA ASN A 150 14.63 -14.11 -1.23
C ASN A 150 14.96 -12.73 -0.66
N SER A 151 14.25 -12.25 0.37
CA SER A 151 14.64 -11.06 1.10
C SER A 151 15.82 -11.38 2.02
N SER A 152 16.99 -11.58 1.42
CA SER A 152 18.26 -11.67 2.13
C SER A 152 18.64 -10.28 2.64
N LYS A 153 17.91 -9.76 3.62
CA LYS A 153 18.57 -8.98 4.67
C LYS A 153 19.24 -10.01 5.53
N SER A 154 20.58 -10.10 5.46
CA SER A 154 21.37 -10.77 6.47
C SER A 154 20.90 -10.23 7.83
N VAL A 155 20.18 -11.08 8.57
CA VAL A 155 20.00 -10.86 10.00
C VAL A 155 21.40 -11.01 10.57
N ILE A 156 22.00 -9.88 10.96
CA ILE A 156 23.26 -9.85 11.69
C ILE A 156 22.99 -10.42 13.08
#